data_AF-A0AAU2JCI9-F1
#
_entry.id   AF-A0AAU2JCI9-F1
#
_cell.length_a   1.000
_cell.length_b   1.000
_cell.length_c   1.000
_cell.angle_alpha   90.00
_cell.angle_beta   90.00
_cell.angle_gamma   90.00
#
_symmetry.space_group_name_H-M   'P 1'
#
loop_
_entity.id
_entity.type
_entity.pdbx_description
1 polymer ?
#
loop_
_entity_poly.entity_id
_entity_poly.type
_entity_poly.pdbx_seq_one_letter_code
_entity_poly.pdbx_strand_id
1 'polypeptide(L)'
;MTIWGRSDVRIGAATVVLAGAVAAAVVLWPTPAAPTHEQISEQIKASAQAHEDTSLLDGRKAQLAILNLGQTPGKELCQGLWDRKTTAQQQAMDPYMWMTGCVEAPTP
;
A
#
# COMPACT_ATOMS: atom_id res chain seq x y z
N MET A 1 35.71 -0.10 38.86
CA MET A 1 34.33 -0.29 39.31
C MET A 1 33.41 -0.06 38.13
N THR A 2 32.48 -1.00 37.96
CA THR A 2 31.38 -1.13 36.98
C THR A 2 30.61 0.19 36.78
N ILE A 3 29.97 0.47 35.64
CA ILE A 3 28.55 0.13 35.40
C ILE A 3 28.22 0.34 33.90
N TRP A 4 27.57 -0.66 33.31
CA TRP A 4 26.83 -0.63 32.03
C TRP A 4 25.56 0.23 32.15
N GLY A 5 25.09 0.85 31.07
CA GLY A 5 23.77 1.47 31.07
C GLY A 5 23.28 1.97 29.71
N ARG A 6 22.71 1.03 28.93
CA ARG A 6 21.96 1.21 27.68
C ARG A 6 20.67 2.03 27.88
N SER A 7 20.09 2.48 26.76
CA SER A 7 18.67 2.85 26.50
C SER A 7 18.45 4.36 26.30
N ASP A 8 17.63 4.86 25.38
CA ASP A 8 16.94 4.34 24.19
C ASP A 8 16.23 5.57 23.56
N VAL A 9 15.90 5.50 22.26
CA VAL A 9 14.94 6.35 21.51
C VAL A 9 15.21 7.88 21.45
N ARG A 10 15.34 8.42 20.22
CA ARG A 10 14.30 9.26 19.58
C ARG A 10 14.68 9.74 18.18
N ILE A 11 13.76 9.41 17.27
CA ILE A 11 13.53 9.88 15.91
C ILE A 11 13.65 11.41 15.82
N GLY A 12 14.28 11.89 14.76
CA GLY A 12 14.23 13.29 14.34
C GLY A 12 14.98 13.44 13.03
N ALA A 13 14.27 13.35 11.91
CA ALA A 13 13.88 14.51 11.11
C ALA A 13 14.96 14.91 10.10
N ALA A 14 14.54 14.82 8.84
CA ALA A 14 15.21 15.34 7.66
C ALA A 14 15.81 16.74 7.86
N THR A 15 17.04 16.93 7.39
CA THR A 15 17.48 18.23 6.86
C THR A 15 18.29 18.03 5.60
N VAL A 16 17.71 18.59 4.56
CA VAL A 16 18.21 18.83 3.21
C VAL A 16 19.51 19.66 3.25
N VAL A 17 20.54 19.11 2.60
CA VAL A 17 21.57 19.75 1.77
C VAL A 17 22.35 20.93 2.38
N LEU A 18 23.65 20.70 2.60
CA LEU A 18 24.67 21.73 2.36
C LEU A 18 25.82 21.14 1.54
N ALA A 19 26.00 21.74 0.37
CA ALA A 19 27.09 21.53 -0.57
C ALA A 19 28.44 21.78 0.11
N GLY A 20 29.41 20.87 -0.09
CA GLY A 20 30.78 21.12 0.32
C GLY A 20 31.58 19.87 0.66
N ALA A 21 31.82 19.00 -0.33
CA ALA A 21 32.97 18.08 -0.37
C ALA A 21 32.98 17.32 -1.71
N VAL A 22 33.18 18.03 -2.81
CA VAL A 22 33.43 17.41 -4.12
C VAL A 22 34.94 17.29 -4.31
N ALA A 23 35.57 16.34 -3.62
CA ALA A 23 36.91 15.88 -3.97
C ALA A 23 37.21 14.57 -3.20
N ALA A 24 37.60 13.54 -3.94
CA ALA A 24 38.19 12.30 -3.43
C ALA A 24 37.24 11.29 -2.75
N ALA A 25 36.22 10.82 -3.48
CA ALA A 25 35.68 9.49 -3.26
C ALA A 25 35.08 8.93 -4.57
N VAL A 26 35.89 8.85 -5.63
CA VAL A 26 35.59 7.99 -6.78
C VAL A 26 35.93 6.55 -6.38
N VAL A 27 35.16 6.01 -5.44
CA VAL A 27 35.22 4.60 -5.06
C VAL A 27 33.97 3.95 -5.63
N LEU A 28 34.11 3.43 -6.86
CA LEU A 28 33.47 2.24 -7.42
C LEU A 28 32.25 1.68 -6.65
N TRP A 29 31.19 2.47 -6.55
CA TRP A 29 29.84 1.91 -6.46
C TRP A 29 29.26 1.95 -7.86
N PRO A 30 28.72 0.83 -8.39
CA PRO A 30 27.96 0.90 -9.61
C PRO A 30 26.83 1.89 -9.35
N THR A 31 26.86 3.03 -10.03
CA THR A 31 25.72 3.93 -10.09
C THR A 31 24.56 3.04 -10.54
N PRO A 32 23.48 2.87 -9.74
CA PRO A 32 22.33 2.14 -10.23
C PRO A 32 21.92 2.84 -11.51
N ALA A 33 21.99 2.12 -12.63
CA ALA A 33 21.58 2.67 -13.91
C ALA A 33 20.18 3.25 -13.71
N ALA A 34 20.00 4.53 -14.07
CA ALA A 34 18.70 5.16 -13.96
C ALA A 34 17.68 4.26 -14.68
N PRO A 35 16.57 3.90 -14.02
CA PRO A 35 15.62 2.97 -14.60
C PRO A 35 15.14 3.53 -15.94
N THR A 36 15.08 2.69 -16.96
CA THR A 36 14.59 3.11 -18.27
C THR A 36 13.11 3.50 -18.15
N HIS A 37 12.62 4.37 -19.05
CA HIS A 37 11.18 4.69 -19.08
C HIS A 37 10.29 3.45 -19.13
N GLU A 38 10.75 2.39 -19.80
CA GLU A 38 10.06 1.11 -19.88
C GLU A 38 9.98 0.42 -18.51
N GLN A 39 11.08 0.38 -17.74
CA GLN A 39 11.10 -0.16 -16.39
C GLN A 39 10.24 0.63 -15.40
N ILE A 40 10.13 1.95 -15.58
CA ILE A 40 9.25 2.80 -14.76
C ILE A 40 7.78 2.52 -15.12
N SER A 41 7.46 2.42 -16.41
CA SER A 41 6.11 2.12 -16.89
C SER A 41 5.59 0.78 -16.38
N GLU A 42 6.42 -0.27 -16.47
CA GLU A 42 6.05 -1.60 -15.98
C GLU A 42 5.87 -1.63 -14.46
N GLN A 43 6.70 -0.91 -13.69
CA GLN A 43 6.51 -0.78 -12.25
C GLN A 43 5.20 -0.05 -11.90
N ILE A 44 4.87 1.02 -12.62
CA ILE A 44 3.60 1.72 -12.42
C ILE A 44 2.43 0.79 -12.71
N LYS A 45 2.44 0.07 -13.83
CA LYS A 45 1.39 -0.91 -14.17
C LYS A 45 1.27 -1.99 -13.11
N ALA A 46 2.38 -2.60 -12.69
CA ALA A 46 2.37 -3.64 -11.67
C ALA A 46 1.83 -3.11 -10.33
N SER A 47 2.18 -1.88 -9.96
CA SER A 47 1.65 -1.24 -8.74
C SER A 47 0.15 -0.95 -8.84
N ALA A 48 -0.34 -0.51 -10.00
CA ALA A 48 -1.75 -0.26 -10.26
C ALA A 48 -2.56 -1.57 -10.20
N GLN A 49 -2.05 -2.63 -10.83
CA GLN A 49 -2.65 -3.97 -10.77
C GLN A 49 -2.68 -4.50 -9.33
N ALA A 50 -1.59 -4.39 -8.58
CA ALA A 50 -1.56 -4.81 -7.18
C ALA A 50 -2.59 -4.05 -6.31
N HIS A 51 -2.82 -2.77 -6.60
CA HIS A 51 -3.84 -1.96 -5.94
C HIS A 51 -5.27 -2.43 -6.29
N GLU A 52 -5.53 -2.69 -7.57
CA GLU A 52 -6.81 -3.24 -8.05
C GLU A 52 -7.09 -4.64 -7.46
N ASP A 53 -6.10 -5.53 -7.49
CA ASP A 53 -6.19 -6.89 -6.95
C ASP A 53 -6.47 -6.88 -5.45
N THR A 54 -5.78 -6.01 -4.71
CA THR A 54 -6.00 -5.82 -3.26
C THR A 54 -7.43 -5.36 -2.99
N SER A 55 -7.94 -4.43 -3.80
CA SER A 55 -9.30 -3.91 -3.68
C SER A 55 -10.35 -5.00 -3.95
N LEU A 56 -10.17 -5.78 -5.02
CA LEU A 56 -11.04 -6.93 -5.33
C LEU A 56 -11.04 -7.99 -4.22
N LEU A 57 -9.87 -8.34 -3.70
CA LEU A 57 -9.73 -9.34 -2.63
C LEU A 57 -10.39 -8.89 -1.33
N ASP A 58 -10.25 -7.61 -0.97
CA ASP A 58 -10.92 -7.06 0.22
C ASP A 58 -12.45 -7.05 0.04
N GLY A 59 -12.94 -6.66 -1.13
CA GLY A 59 -14.36 -6.75 -1.48
C GLY A 59 -14.91 -8.17 -1.32
N ARG A 60 -14.18 -9.18 -1.84
CA ARG A 60 -14.55 -10.60 -1.71
C ARG A 60 -14.61 -11.06 -0.25
N LYS A 61 -13.67 -10.60 0.59
CA LYS A 61 -13.70 -10.91 2.03
C LYS A 61 -14.94 -10.32 2.69
N ALA A 62 -15.34 -9.10 2.32
CA ALA A 62 -16.57 -8.50 2.81
C ALA A 62 -17.80 -9.30 2.35
N GLN A 63 -17.83 -9.75 1.09
CA GLN A 63 -18.88 -10.63 0.58
C GLN A 63 -19.00 -11.92 1.40
N LEU A 64 -17.88 -12.61 1.64
CA LEU A 64 -17.86 -13.83 2.45
C LEU A 64 -18.35 -13.59 3.88
N ALA A 65 -17.98 -12.46 4.48
CA ALA A 65 -18.48 -12.09 5.81
C ALA A 65 -20.00 -11.89 5.81
N ILE A 66 -20.56 -11.22 4.78
CA ILE A 66 -22.01 -11.05 4.60
C ILE A 66 -22.70 -12.42 4.47
N LEU A 67 -22.18 -13.30 3.62
CA LEU A 67 -22.72 -14.64 3.39
C LEU A 67 -22.69 -15.49 4.67
N ASN A 68 -21.60 -15.42 5.44
CA ASN A 68 -21.46 -16.12 6.72
C ASN A 68 -22.46 -15.64 7.78
N LEU A 69 -22.97 -14.42 7.65
CA LEU A 69 -24.04 -13.88 8.50
C LEU A 69 -25.44 -14.28 7.98
N GLY A 70 -25.54 -15.10 6.93
CA GLY A 70 -26.80 -15.50 6.31
C GLY A 70 -27.47 -14.38 5.53
N GLN A 71 -26.71 -13.34 5.16
CA GLN A 71 -27.21 -12.20 4.38
C GLN A 71 -26.81 -12.34 2.91
N THR A 72 -27.60 -11.73 2.03
CA THR A 72 -27.24 -11.64 0.61
C THR A 72 -26.41 -10.39 0.36
N PRO A 73 -25.21 -10.50 -0.24
CA PRO A 73 -24.43 -9.35 -0.65
C PRO A 73 -25.20 -8.57 -1.72
N GLY A 74 -25.52 -7.33 -1.40
CA GLY A 74 -26.21 -6.41 -2.28
C GLY A 74 -25.47 -5.07 -2.30
N LYS A 75 -25.72 -4.27 -3.35
CA LYS A 75 -25.04 -2.98 -3.55
C LYS A 75 -25.16 -2.07 -2.33
N GLU A 76 -26.32 -1.97 -1.72
CA GLU A 76 -26.57 -1.09 -0.56
C GLU A 76 -25.80 -1.54 0.68
N LEU A 77 -25.78 -2.85 0.95
CA LEU A 77 -25.05 -3.39 2.09
C LEU A 77 -23.54 -3.24 1.90
N CYS A 78 -23.04 -3.56 0.71
CA CYS A 78 -21.63 -3.37 0.35
C CYS A 78 -21.23 -1.89 0.41
N GLN A 79 -22.04 -0.98 -0.12
CA GLN A 79 -21.80 0.46 -0.01
C GLN A 79 -21.74 0.91 1.45
N GLY A 80 -22.67 0.43 2.29
CA GLY A 80 -22.65 0.73 3.72
C GLY A 80 -21.40 0.21 4.45
N LEU A 81 -20.80 -0.90 3.99
CA LEU A 81 -19.52 -1.38 4.50
C LEU A 81 -18.34 -0.54 3.99
N TRP A 82 -18.38 -0.11 2.72
CA TRP A 82 -17.39 0.80 2.15
C TRP A 82 -17.35 2.15 2.90
N ASP A 83 -18.52 2.74 3.14
CA ASP A 83 -18.65 4.05 3.78
C ASP A 83 -18.16 4.05 5.23
N ARG A 84 -18.11 2.89 5.88
CA ARG A 84 -17.57 2.71 7.24
C ARG A 84 -16.04 2.59 7.28
N LYS A 85 -15.38 2.38 6.14
CA LYS A 85 -13.92 2.33 6.08
C LYS A 85 -13.35 3.71 6.43
N THR A 86 -12.17 3.71 7.04
CA THR A 86 -11.44 4.95 7.30
C THR A 86 -11.02 5.61 5.98
N THR A 87 -10.79 6.92 5.99
CA THR A 87 -10.29 7.67 4.82
C THR A 87 -9.00 7.06 4.27
N ALA A 88 -8.08 6.63 5.14
CA ALA A 88 -6.83 6.00 4.73
C ALA A 88 -7.06 4.68 3.98
N GLN A 89 -8.04 3.88 4.41
CA GLN A 89 -8.41 2.64 3.72
C GLN A 89 -9.06 2.95 2.37
N GLN A 90 -9.95 3.94 2.29
CA GLN A 90 -10.58 4.33 1.03
C GLN A 90 -9.57 4.88 0.02
N GLN A 91 -8.53 5.60 0.48
CA GLN A 91 -7.46 6.10 -0.39
C GLN A 91 -6.50 5.02 -0.88
N ALA A 92 -6.39 3.91 -0.15
CA ALA A 92 -5.52 2.79 -0.47
C ALA A 92 -6.20 1.70 -1.32
N MET A 93 -7.45 1.92 -1.74
CA MET A 93 -8.23 0.98 -2.53
C MET A 93 -8.99 1.69 -3.64
N ASP A 94 -9.19 0.98 -4.74
CA ASP A 94 -10.09 1.43 -5.79
C ASP A 94 -11.54 1.09 -5.40
N PRO A 95 -12.44 2.09 -5.30
CA PRO A 95 -13.81 1.88 -4.84
C PRO A 95 -14.61 1.00 -5.80
N TYR A 96 -14.37 1.10 -7.11
CA TYR A 96 -15.08 0.33 -8.11
C TYR A 96 -14.69 -1.15 -8.01
N MET A 97 -13.39 -1.44 -7.98
CA MET A 97 -12.87 -2.80 -7.85
C MET A 97 -13.27 -3.44 -6.52
N TRP A 98 -13.27 -2.67 -5.43
CA TRP A 98 -13.77 -3.16 -4.15
C TRP A 98 -15.24 -3.53 -4.21
N MET A 99 -16.08 -2.67 -4.79
CA MET A 99 -17.52 -2.92 -4.95
C MET A 99 -17.79 -4.14 -5.84
N THR A 100 -17.07 -4.29 -6.95
CA THR A 100 -17.12 -5.48 -7.81
C THR A 100 -16.81 -6.76 -7.01
N GLY A 101 -15.75 -6.72 -6.20
CA GLY A 101 -15.40 -7.84 -5.32
C GLY A 101 -16.47 -8.14 -4.27
N CYS A 102 -17.20 -7.14 -3.77
CA CYS A 102 -18.22 -7.33 -2.74
C CYS A 102 -19.57 -7.80 -3.31
N VAL A 103 -20.02 -7.22 -4.42
CA VAL A 103 -21.36 -7.46 -4.98
C VAL A 103 -21.37 -8.65 -5.94
N GLU A 104 -20.35 -8.75 -6.80
CA GLU A 104 -20.39 -9.61 -7.99
C GLU A 104 -19.48 -10.84 -7.87
N ALA A 105 -18.75 -10.98 -6.77
CA ALA A 105 -17.85 -12.11 -6.62
C ALA A 105 -18.62 -13.45 -6.63
N PRO A 106 -18.05 -14.50 -7.25
CA PRO A 106 -18.67 -15.80 -7.28
C PRO A 106 -18.79 -16.33 -5.86
N THR A 107 -20.00 -16.73 -5.49
CA THR A 107 -20.26 -17.42 -4.22
C THR A 107 -19.52 -18.77 -4.23
N PRO A 108 -18.80 -19.13 -3.15
CA PRO A 108 -18.10 -20.41 -3.05
C PRO A 108 -19.06 -21.61 -3.05
#